data_AF-A0A1I2HFT7-F1
#
_entry.id   AF-A0A1I2HFT7-F1
#
_cell.length_a   1.000
_cell.length_b   1.000
_cell.length_c   1.000
_cell.angle_alpha   90.00
_cell.angle_beta   90.00
_cell.angle_gamma   90.00
#
_symmetry.space_group_name_H-M   'P 1'
#
loop_
_entity.id
_entity.type
_entity.pdbx_description
1 polymer ?
#
loop_
_entity_poly.entity_id
_entity_poly.type
_entity_poly.pdbx_seq_one_letter_code
_entity_poly.pdbx_strand_id
1 'polypeptide(L)'
;MARTRDLVALSAILVAPLAAILVSQTLPSVAVDAATGSEPPSTPEPLAPAPSMPAAVEPPPPVSPAAAPGPVSPQPTAAPVLPLAAGGLVGEAMLVRKDALVLDTHADLRWASGRAVIKAEPSHLLATRAVRWDSLPERLRGLAEATMIVHAADGSTCVAGVGEPRLHLEQIGDVFHSIDADGIESFAPPTDKAVLRDMVKTQFAEADDLLLLARHRSAAGRPCEGLWARRADLPPATVFGRRDAGPAEAAALKAEVAAVVRAQPEFAVLAGEYAEYLAPMDTERRADLPAWDDFVAANLKTVAWHEIGGSRQIVSVELQLIDRMACSDEFGGSLALLLERRDGQLVRLGQPGWLGLAALMDLEGDGVLEAVTDDGFETVLRTHDPNGVERRDGYSVPYIGCPC
;
A
#
# COMPACT_ATOMS: atom_id res chain seq x y z
N MET A 1 -32.77 51.57 -16.59
CA MET A 1 -33.16 50.90 -15.33
C MET A 1 -32.41 49.58 -15.24
N ALA A 2 -31.84 49.31 -14.06
CA ALA A 2 -31.27 48.05 -13.57
C ALA A 2 -30.03 47.43 -14.27
N ARG A 3 -28.85 48.07 -14.11
CA ARG A 3 -27.52 47.42 -14.09
C ARG A 3 -26.58 48.29 -13.25
N THR A 4 -26.32 47.91 -11.98
CA THR A 4 -25.17 48.36 -11.13
C THR A 4 -25.33 47.96 -9.64
N ARG A 5 -25.61 46.69 -9.30
CA ARG A 5 -25.61 46.26 -7.87
C ARG A 5 -24.77 45.04 -7.49
N ASP A 6 -24.16 44.31 -8.42
CA ASP A 6 -23.45 43.06 -8.06
C ASP A 6 -21.91 43.14 -8.07
N LEU A 7 -21.32 44.33 -8.20
CA LEU A 7 -19.85 44.50 -8.21
C LEU A 7 -19.25 44.97 -6.87
N VAL A 8 -20.05 45.16 -5.82
CA VAL A 8 -19.56 45.58 -4.48
C VAL A 8 -19.47 44.40 -3.50
N ALA A 9 -20.11 43.26 -3.79
CA ALA A 9 -20.07 42.07 -2.93
C ALA A 9 -18.81 41.19 -3.13
N LEU A 10 -18.06 41.39 -4.22
CA LEU A 10 -16.87 40.58 -4.55
C LEU A 10 -15.54 41.15 -4.01
N SER A 11 -15.56 42.34 -3.42
CA SER A 11 -14.34 43.02 -2.91
C SER A 11 -14.14 42.87 -1.40
N ALA A 12 -15.05 42.22 -0.68
CA ALA A 12 -15.01 42.11 0.79
C ALA A 12 -14.52 40.75 1.34
N ILE A 13 -14.22 39.77 0.48
CA ILE A 13 -13.85 38.41 0.90
C ILE A 13 -12.33 38.13 0.76
N LEU A 14 -11.55 39.03 0.15
CA LEU A 14 -10.14 38.79 -0.15
C LEU A 14 -9.09 39.54 0.71
N VAL A 15 -9.48 40.20 1.80
CA VAL A 15 -8.53 41.00 2.63
C VAL A 15 -8.49 40.58 4.12
N ALA A 16 -9.23 39.56 4.54
CA ALA A 16 -9.43 39.28 5.97
C ALA A 16 -8.60 38.16 6.65
N PRO A 17 -7.72 37.35 6.01
CA PRO A 17 -6.85 36.45 6.78
C PRO A 17 -5.34 36.79 6.78
N LEU A 18 -4.92 37.93 6.21
CA LEU A 18 -3.48 38.27 6.13
C LEU A 18 -2.91 39.05 7.33
N ALA A 19 -3.69 39.27 8.39
CA ALA A 19 -3.27 40.04 9.57
C ALA A 19 -3.15 39.21 10.87
N ALA A 20 -3.22 37.87 10.81
CA ALA A 20 -3.17 37.00 12.00
C ALA A 20 -1.89 36.14 12.11
N ILE A 21 -0.89 36.35 11.25
CA ILE A 21 0.41 35.66 11.32
C ILE A 21 1.52 36.73 11.33
N LEU A 22 1.65 37.50 12.41
CA LEU A 22 2.82 38.36 12.61
C LEU A 22 3.08 38.79 14.07
N VAL A 23 2.46 38.13 15.05
CA VAL A 23 2.72 38.40 16.47
C VAL A 23 2.79 37.09 17.24
N SER A 24 4.01 36.62 17.48
CA SER A 24 4.49 35.51 18.35
C SER A 24 5.53 34.73 17.52
N GLN A 25 6.85 34.84 17.67
CA GLN A 25 7.61 34.87 18.92
C GLN A 25 8.94 35.62 18.71
N THR A 26 9.15 36.66 19.50
CA THR A 26 10.46 37.25 19.78
C THR A 26 10.90 36.74 21.14
N LEU A 27 12.03 36.03 21.21
CA LEU A 27 12.80 35.89 22.44
C LEU A 27 14.28 36.23 22.18
N PRO A 28 14.96 36.82 23.17
CA PRO A 28 16.18 37.57 22.97
C PRO A 28 17.41 36.66 22.90
N SER A 29 18.29 36.95 21.95
CA SER A 29 19.65 36.44 21.93
C SER A 29 20.45 37.19 23.00
N VAL A 30 20.79 36.51 24.10
CA VAL A 30 21.73 37.04 25.09
C VAL A 30 23.13 36.81 24.55
N ALA A 31 23.79 37.91 24.20
CA ALA A 31 25.23 37.97 24.02
C ALA A 31 25.91 37.78 25.38
N VAL A 32 26.84 36.84 25.48
CA VAL A 32 27.89 36.85 26.49
C VAL A 32 29.22 36.80 25.76
N ASP A 33 29.94 37.91 25.88
CA ASP A 33 31.28 38.12 25.38
C ASP A 33 32.31 37.19 26.02
N ALA A 34 33.39 37.05 25.27
CA ALA A 34 34.60 36.30 25.57
C ALA A 34 35.26 36.69 26.89
N ALA A 35 35.78 35.68 27.59
CA ALA A 35 36.91 35.83 28.49
C ALA A 35 37.83 34.60 28.36
N THR A 36 39.04 34.91 27.91
CA THR A 36 40.29 34.15 27.99
C THR A 36 40.48 33.38 29.31
N GLY A 37 40.99 32.15 29.23
CA GLY A 37 41.47 31.39 30.40
C GLY A 37 42.23 30.14 29.96
N SER A 38 43.55 30.27 29.93
CA SER A 38 44.55 29.21 29.70
C SER A 38 44.48 28.10 30.78
N GLU A 39 44.72 26.83 30.42
CA GLU A 39 45.40 25.82 31.26
C GLU A 39 45.69 24.49 30.50
N PRO A 40 46.56 23.58 30.99
CA PRO A 40 47.75 23.13 30.24
C PRO A 40 47.83 21.58 30.13
N PRO A 41 49.02 20.96 30.08
CA PRO A 41 49.44 20.06 29.01
C PRO A 41 48.95 18.61 29.13
N SER A 42 48.85 17.99 27.96
CA SER A 42 48.67 16.56 27.74
C SER A 42 49.74 15.71 28.45
N THR A 43 49.29 14.72 29.22
CA THR A 43 50.13 13.60 29.68
C THR A 43 49.85 12.38 28.80
N PRO A 44 50.87 11.66 28.30
CA PRO A 44 50.68 10.52 27.42
C PRO A 44 50.26 9.26 28.19
N GLU A 45 49.27 8.55 27.64
CA GLU A 45 48.82 7.25 28.10
C GLU A 45 49.80 6.15 27.62
N PRO A 46 50.20 5.19 28.49
CA PRO A 46 51.20 4.19 28.17
C PRO A 46 50.64 3.03 27.33
N LEU A 47 51.45 2.58 26.36
CA LEU A 47 51.22 1.42 25.51
C LEU A 47 50.94 0.14 26.32
N ALA A 48 49.86 -0.55 25.96
CA ALA A 48 49.60 -1.92 26.36
C ALA A 48 50.53 -2.91 25.61
N PRO A 49 50.97 -4.00 26.25
CA PRO A 49 51.98 -4.92 25.73
C PRO A 49 51.44 -5.93 24.70
N ALA A 50 52.38 -6.44 23.89
CA ALA A 50 52.19 -7.39 22.80
C ALA A 50 51.59 -8.75 23.22
N PRO A 51 50.92 -9.47 22.31
CA PRO A 51 50.25 -10.74 22.58
C PRO A 51 51.24 -11.89 22.86
N SER A 52 50.98 -12.63 23.92
CA SER A 52 51.65 -13.91 24.22
C SER A 52 50.99 -15.05 23.45
N MET A 53 51.80 -15.92 22.84
CA MET A 53 51.33 -17.10 22.11
C MET A 53 50.66 -18.13 23.05
N PRO A 54 49.61 -18.85 22.60
CA PRO A 54 49.02 -19.92 23.37
C PRO A 54 49.92 -21.17 23.41
N ALA A 55 50.07 -21.73 24.61
CA ALA A 55 50.68 -23.02 24.87
C ALA A 55 49.81 -24.18 24.34
N ALA A 56 50.46 -25.29 24.03
CA ALA A 56 49.86 -26.52 23.53
C ALA A 56 48.80 -27.07 24.50
N VAL A 57 47.63 -27.44 23.94
CA VAL A 57 46.52 -28.07 24.65
C VAL A 57 46.82 -29.56 24.84
N GLU A 58 46.77 -30.00 26.10
CA GLU A 58 46.85 -31.39 26.53
C GLU A 58 45.50 -32.11 26.29
N PRO A 59 45.46 -33.37 25.81
CA PRO A 59 44.21 -34.06 25.51
C PRO A 59 43.43 -34.45 26.77
N PRO A 60 42.08 -34.43 26.73
CA PRO A 60 41.23 -34.76 27.88
C PRO A 60 41.20 -36.27 28.18
N PRO A 61 40.98 -36.65 29.46
CA PRO A 61 40.88 -38.06 29.86
C PRO A 61 39.56 -38.71 29.40
N PRO A 62 39.53 -40.06 29.28
CA PRO A 62 38.36 -40.79 28.79
C PRO A 62 37.19 -40.75 29.78
N VAL A 63 35.99 -40.54 29.22
CA VAL A 63 34.72 -40.45 29.94
C VAL A 63 34.22 -41.86 30.32
N SER A 64 33.83 -42.06 31.58
CA SER A 64 33.16 -43.28 32.06
C SER A 64 31.69 -43.33 31.59
N PRO A 65 31.15 -44.52 31.25
CA PRO A 65 29.79 -44.65 30.72
C PRO A 65 28.72 -44.42 31.79
N ALA A 66 27.69 -43.67 31.40
CA ALA A 66 26.55 -43.27 32.23
C ALA A 66 25.58 -44.43 32.52
N ALA A 67 24.97 -44.37 33.71
CA ALA A 67 23.95 -45.30 34.19
C ALA A 67 22.63 -45.21 33.41
N ALA A 68 21.92 -46.33 33.34
CA ALA A 68 20.67 -46.50 32.60
C ALA A 68 19.52 -45.60 33.13
N PRO A 69 18.64 -45.10 32.24
CA PRO A 69 17.56 -44.18 32.60
C PRO A 69 16.40 -44.90 33.31
N GLY A 70 15.85 -44.23 34.33
CA GLY A 70 14.61 -44.62 34.99
C GLY A 70 13.35 -44.33 34.14
N PRO A 71 12.19 -44.89 34.51
CA PRO A 71 10.97 -44.83 33.71
C PRO A 71 10.39 -43.40 33.65
N VAL A 72 10.05 -42.99 32.42
CA VAL A 72 9.49 -41.68 32.06
C VAL A 72 7.99 -41.66 32.39
N SER A 73 7.55 -40.67 33.16
CA SER A 73 6.12 -40.38 33.35
C SER A 73 5.49 -39.88 32.05
N PRO A 74 4.26 -40.31 31.69
CA PRO A 74 3.62 -39.90 30.45
C PRO A 74 3.27 -38.41 30.48
N GLN A 75 3.78 -37.69 29.48
CA GLN A 75 3.51 -36.28 29.20
C GLN A 75 2.06 -36.16 28.71
N PRO A 76 1.26 -35.15 29.14
CA PRO A 76 -0.10 -35.00 28.68
C PRO A 76 -0.10 -34.73 27.18
N THR A 77 -0.80 -35.58 26.43
CA THR A 77 -1.03 -35.42 25.00
C THR A 77 -1.70 -34.08 24.76
N ALA A 78 -0.98 -33.14 24.15
CA ALA A 78 -1.55 -31.89 23.68
C ALA A 78 -2.73 -32.24 22.75
N ALA A 79 -3.90 -31.66 23.04
CA ALA A 79 -5.04 -31.78 22.16
C ALA A 79 -4.64 -31.31 20.75
N PRO A 80 -5.12 -31.95 19.68
CA PRO A 80 -4.84 -31.51 18.32
C PRO A 80 -5.31 -30.06 18.18
N VAL A 81 -4.35 -29.18 17.92
CA VAL A 81 -4.63 -27.80 17.53
C VAL A 81 -5.37 -27.88 16.20
N LEU A 82 -6.67 -27.55 16.22
CA LEU A 82 -7.45 -27.38 15.00
C LEU A 82 -6.74 -26.33 14.12
N PRO A 83 -6.73 -26.50 12.79
CA PRO A 83 -6.18 -25.48 11.91
C PRO A 83 -6.90 -24.16 12.20
N LEU A 84 -6.11 -23.12 12.48
CA LEU A 84 -6.60 -21.75 12.52
C LEU A 84 -7.33 -21.54 11.18
N ALA A 85 -8.63 -21.25 11.23
CA ALA A 85 -9.38 -20.92 10.04
C ALA A 85 -8.66 -19.75 9.34
N ALA A 86 -8.42 -19.88 8.04
CA ALA A 86 -7.90 -18.82 7.19
C ALA A 86 -8.76 -17.55 7.39
N GLY A 87 -8.29 -16.64 8.22
CA GLY A 87 -9.06 -15.50 8.69
C GLY A 87 -8.20 -14.68 9.63
N GLY A 88 -7.65 -13.60 9.11
CA GLY A 88 -6.89 -12.63 9.91
C GLY A 88 -7.79 -11.97 10.92
N LEU A 89 -7.22 -11.35 11.95
CA LEU A 89 -8.04 -10.61 12.88
C LEU A 89 -8.59 -9.40 12.13
N VAL A 90 -9.90 -9.45 11.88
CA VAL A 90 -10.64 -8.40 11.20
C VAL A 90 -10.36 -7.07 11.91
N GLY A 91 -9.87 -6.10 11.14
CA GLY A 91 -9.53 -4.77 11.63
C GLY A 91 -8.04 -4.53 11.95
N GLU A 92 -7.15 -5.51 11.80
CA GLU A 92 -5.70 -5.29 11.87
C GLU A 92 -5.17 -4.43 10.73
N ALA A 93 -5.63 -4.70 9.52
CA ALA A 93 -5.45 -3.86 8.36
C ALA A 93 -6.62 -4.12 7.41
N MET A 94 -7.16 -3.05 6.84
CA MET A 94 -8.32 -3.09 5.96
C MET A 94 -8.10 -2.10 4.83
N LEU A 95 -8.51 -2.46 3.61
CA LEU A 95 -8.51 -1.51 2.51
C LEU A 95 -9.53 -0.40 2.73
N VAL A 96 -9.20 0.79 2.25
CA VAL A 96 -10.12 1.92 2.14
C VAL A 96 -10.35 2.21 0.68
N ARG A 97 -11.62 2.27 0.29
CA ARG A 97 -12.04 2.61 -1.06
C ARG A 97 -12.88 3.88 -1.02
N LYS A 98 -12.36 4.96 -1.59
CA LYS A 98 -13.00 6.29 -1.56
C LYS A 98 -13.30 6.70 -0.11
N ASP A 99 -14.58 6.77 0.28
CA ASP A 99 -15.06 7.14 1.60
C ASP A 99 -15.51 5.94 2.46
N ALA A 100 -15.13 4.72 2.09
CA ALA A 100 -15.60 3.49 2.75
C ALA A 100 -14.48 2.52 3.10
N LEU A 101 -14.67 1.82 4.21
CA LEU A 101 -13.88 0.65 4.61
C LEU A 101 -14.33 -0.56 3.79
N VAL A 102 -13.39 -1.32 3.26
CA VAL A 102 -13.64 -2.64 2.70
C VAL A 102 -13.63 -3.63 3.86
N LEU A 103 -14.82 -4.11 4.24
CA LEU A 103 -15.00 -5.03 5.35
C LEU A 103 -14.75 -6.49 4.93
N ASP A 104 -15.05 -6.82 3.68
CA ASP A 104 -14.87 -8.15 3.09
C ASP A 104 -14.81 -7.99 1.56
N THR A 105 -13.86 -8.65 0.91
CA THR A 105 -13.66 -8.65 -0.56
C THR A 105 -14.39 -9.78 -1.28
N HIS A 106 -14.94 -10.74 -0.52
CA HIS A 106 -15.69 -11.88 -1.03
C HIS A 106 -17.05 -11.99 -0.30
N ALA A 107 -17.82 -10.90 -0.36
CA ALA A 107 -19.03 -10.75 0.40
C ALA A 107 -20.17 -11.64 -0.10
N ASP A 108 -20.95 -12.18 0.83
CA ASP A 108 -22.05 -13.08 0.49
C ASP A 108 -23.36 -12.31 0.25
N LEU A 109 -23.98 -12.54 -0.91
CA LEU A 109 -25.28 -11.94 -1.26
C LEU A 109 -26.37 -12.20 -0.20
N ARG A 110 -26.29 -13.31 0.54
CA ARG A 110 -27.24 -13.68 1.60
C ARG A 110 -27.23 -12.70 2.78
N TRP A 111 -26.19 -11.89 2.94
CA TRP A 111 -26.12 -10.88 3.99
C TRP A 111 -27.03 -9.66 3.69
N ALA A 112 -27.33 -9.40 2.42
CA ALA A 112 -28.10 -8.24 2.01
C ALA A 112 -29.61 -8.39 2.18
N SER A 113 -30.26 -7.26 2.42
CA SER A 113 -31.71 -7.14 2.49
C SER A 113 -32.22 -6.02 1.59
N GLY A 114 -33.51 -6.07 1.25
CA GLY A 114 -34.16 -5.04 0.45
C GLY A 114 -33.72 -4.97 -1.02
N ARG A 115 -34.11 -3.87 -1.68
CA ARG A 115 -33.88 -3.60 -3.10
C ARG A 115 -32.53 -2.91 -3.30
N ALA A 116 -31.90 -3.17 -4.45
CA ALA A 116 -30.69 -2.46 -4.84
C ALA A 116 -30.96 -0.99 -5.19
N VAL A 117 -30.03 -0.12 -4.81
CA VAL A 117 -29.93 1.26 -5.30
C VAL A 117 -28.95 1.26 -6.46
N ILE A 118 -29.41 1.66 -7.64
CA ILE A 118 -28.68 1.53 -8.90
C ILE A 118 -28.34 2.92 -9.42
N LYS A 119 -27.08 3.12 -9.79
CA LYS A 119 -26.57 4.25 -10.57
C LYS A 119 -25.95 3.68 -11.84
N ALA A 120 -26.51 4.05 -13.00
CA ALA A 120 -26.07 3.57 -14.30
C ALA A 120 -25.71 4.76 -15.20
N GLU A 121 -24.51 4.72 -15.76
CA GLU A 121 -23.91 5.67 -16.68
C GLU A 121 -23.36 4.87 -17.88
N PRO A 122 -23.15 5.46 -19.07
CA PRO A 122 -22.81 4.69 -20.27
C PRO A 122 -21.65 3.70 -20.14
N SER A 123 -20.63 4.05 -19.35
CA SER A 123 -19.46 3.21 -19.12
C SER A 123 -19.29 2.71 -17.68
N HIS A 124 -20.35 2.80 -16.87
CA HIS A 124 -20.25 2.53 -15.44
C HIS A 124 -21.59 2.13 -14.83
N LEU A 125 -21.59 0.98 -14.16
CA LEU A 125 -22.70 0.50 -13.36
C LEU A 125 -22.25 0.36 -11.91
N LEU A 126 -22.99 1.02 -11.03
CA LEU A 126 -22.85 0.91 -9.59
C LEU A 126 -24.19 0.50 -8.99
N ALA A 127 -24.21 -0.62 -8.27
CA ALA A 127 -25.36 -1.05 -7.50
C ALA A 127 -24.98 -1.36 -6.06
N THR A 128 -25.81 -0.92 -5.11
CA THR A 128 -25.60 -1.21 -3.69
C THR A 128 -26.83 -1.82 -3.04
N ARG A 129 -26.65 -2.74 -2.09
CA ARG A 129 -27.72 -3.30 -1.26
C ARG A 129 -27.41 -3.12 0.21
N ALA A 130 -28.41 -2.76 1.00
CA ALA A 130 -28.24 -2.59 2.44
C ALA A 130 -27.97 -3.94 3.11
N VAL A 131 -26.98 -3.97 4.00
CA VAL A 131 -26.67 -5.10 4.87
C VAL A 131 -26.98 -4.68 6.30
N ARG A 132 -27.53 -5.59 7.10
CA ARG A 132 -27.71 -5.33 8.52
C ARG A 132 -26.56 -5.96 9.29
N TRP A 133 -26.08 -5.31 10.33
CA TRP A 133 -24.99 -5.86 11.15
C TRP A 133 -25.33 -7.26 11.70
N ASP A 134 -26.58 -7.50 12.10
CA ASP A 134 -27.00 -8.79 12.65
C ASP A 134 -27.02 -9.96 11.65
N SER A 135 -26.97 -9.69 10.34
CA SER A 135 -26.85 -10.74 9.31
C SER A 135 -25.39 -11.10 8.97
N LEU A 136 -24.41 -10.38 9.51
CA LEU A 136 -23.00 -10.61 9.25
C LEU A 136 -22.38 -11.68 10.16
N PRO A 137 -21.34 -12.40 9.70
CA PRO A 137 -20.52 -13.27 10.53
C PRO A 137 -19.97 -12.55 11.78
N GLU A 138 -19.79 -13.28 12.87
CA GLU A 138 -19.32 -12.73 14.16
C GLU A 138 -18.04 -11.90 14.04
N ARG A 139 -17.08 -12.35 13.23
CA ARG A 139 -15.82 -11.62 12.95
C ARG A 139 -16.04 -10.19 12.46
N LEU A 140 -17.08 -9.96 11.64
CA LEU A 140 -17.40 -8.66 11.07
C LEU A 140 -18.32 -7.84 11.99
N ARG A 141 -19.19 -8.51 12.76
CA ARG A 141 -20.10 -7.83 13.72
C ARG A 141 -19.35 -7.03 14.77
N GLY A 142 -18.15 -7.48 15.17
CA GLY A 142 -17.27 -6.76 16.09
C GLY A 142 -16.84 -5.37 15.58
N LEU A 143 -16.97 -5.08 14.28
CA LEU A 143 -16.59 -3.79 13.70
C LEU A 143 -17.68 -2.70 13.81
N ALA A 144 -18.93 -3.03 14.11
CA ALA A 144 -20.05 -2.08 14.02
C ALA A 144 -19.84 -0.77 14.81
N GLU A 145 -19.17 -0.89 15.95
CA GLU A 145 -18.85 0.21 16.87
C GLU A 145 -17.33 0.45 16.97
N ALA A 146 -16.53 -0.14 16.08
CA ALA A 146 -15.09 0.05 16.09
C ALA A 146 -14.73 1.48 15.67
N THR A 147 -13.68 2.00 16.32
CA THR A 147 -12.99 3.21 15.87
C THR A 147 -11.80 2.81 15.02
N MET A 148 -11.68 3.42 13.85
CA MET A 148 -10.64 3.15 12.88
C MET A 148 -9.72 4.37 12.75
N ILE A 149 -8.43 4.10 12.63
CA ILE A 149 -7.44 5.05 12.13
C ILE A 149 -7.26 4.74 10.64
N VAL A 150 -7.64 5.71 9.80
CA VAL A 150 -7.50 5.67 8.35
C VAL A 150 -6.19 6.36 7.99
N HIS A 151 -5.38 5.74 7.12
CA HIS A 151 -4.06 6.20 6.73
C HIS A 151 -4.00 6.51 5.23
N ALA A 152 -3.46 7.67 4.89
CA ALA A 152 -3.18 8.07 3.50
C ALA A 152 -1.73 7.76 3.10
N ALA A 153 -1.42 7.91 1.81
CA ALA A 153 -0.10 7.60 1.25
C ALA A 153 1.02 8.45 1.85
N ASP A 154 0.74 9.70 2.23
CA ASP A 154 1.70 10.62 2.86
C ASP A 154 1.91 10.35 4.37
N GLY A 155 1.23 9.32 4.90
CA GLY A 155 1.25 8.96 6.31
C GLY A 155 0.32 9.79 7.18
N SER A 156 -0.45 10.73 6.61
CA SER A 156 -1.48 11.45 7.35
C SER A 156 -2.61 10.52 7.77
N THR A 157 -3.26 10.84 8.89
CA THR A 157 -4.26 9.98 9.52
C THR A 157 -5.56 10.69 9.80
N CYS A 158 -6.66 9.93 9.75
CA CYS A 158 -8.00 10.40 10.09
C CYS A 158 -8.72 9.36 10.95
N VAL A 159 -9.49 9.82 11.94
CA VAL A 159 -10.26 8.92 12.82
C VAL A 159 -11.70 8.82 12.31
N ALA A 160 -12.18 7.60 12.11
CA ALA A 160 -13.54 7.33 11.67
C ALA A 160 -14.18 6.18 12.43
N GLY A 161 -15.49 6.25 12.64
CA GLY A 161 -16.30 5.09 12.98
C GLY A 161 -16.72 4.30 11.74
N VAL A 162 -17.07 3.04 11.93
CA VAL A 162 -17.56 2.16 10.84
C VAL A 162 -19.05 2.37 10.61
N GLY A 163 -19.46 2.89 9.44
CA GLY A 163 -20.86 3.18 9.11
C GLY A 163 -21.75 1.96 8.84
N GLU A 164 -22.91 2.19 8.23
CA GLU A 164 -23.80 1.10 7.83
C GLU A 164 -23.19 0.27 6.69
N PRO A 165 -23.16 -1.07 6.80
CA PRO A 165 -22.57 -1.92 5.79
C PRO A 165 -23.51 -2.07 4.59
N ARG A 166 -22.92 -2.20 3.40
CA ARG A 166 -23.62 -2.41 2.14
C ARG A 166 -22.84 -3.38 1.27
N LEU A 167 -23.56 -4.24 0.57
CA LEU A 167 -22.98 -4.93 -0.58
C LEU A 167 -22.84 -3.95 -1.72
N HIS A 168 -21.72 -4.03 -2.41
CA HIS A 168 -21.32 -3.13 -3.46
C HIS A 168 -20.93 -3.94 -4.69
N LEU A 169 -21.62 -3.68 -5.80
CA LEU A 169 -21.35 -4.22 -7.12
C LEU A 169 -20.96 -3.02 -8.00
N GLU A 170 -19.80 -3.09 -8.64
CA GLU A 170 -19.34 -2.07 -9.57
C GLU A 170 -18.75 -2.72 -10.81
N GLN A 171 -19.08 -2.17 -11.98
CA GLN A 171 -18.56 -2.60 -13.27
C GLN A 171 -18.28 -1.35 -14.10
N ILE A 172 -17.19 -1.37 -14.86
CA ILE A 172 -16.77 -0.28 -15.74
C ILE A 172 -16.55 -0.79 -17.17
N GLY A 173 -16.42 0.12 -18.14
CA GLY A 173 -16.22 -0.23 -19.54
C GLY A 173 -17.53 -0.33 -20.33
N ASP A 174 -17.60 -1.24 -21.27
CA ASP A 174 -18.70 -1.44 -22.22
C ASP A 174 -19.90 -2.18 -21.60
N VAL A 175 -20.28 -1.80 -20.38
CA VAL A 175 -21.30 -2.49 -19.56
C VAL A 175 -22.65 -2.62 -20.27
N PHE A 176 -23.01 -1.62 -21.08
CA PHE A 176 -24.30 -1.54 -21.76
C PHE A 176 -24.17 -1.68 -23.29
N HIS A 177 -23.06 -2.21 -23.79
CA HIS A 177 -22.86 -2.35 -25.22
C HIS A 177 -23.94 -3.24 -25.84
N SER A 178 -24.66 -2.65 -26.79
CA SER A 178 -25.71 -3.29 -27.57
C SER A 178 -25.62 -2.83 -29.00
N ILE A 179 -26.00 -3.71 -29.93
CA ILE A 179 -26.09 -3.42 -31.36
C ILE A 179 -27.55 -3.62 -31.74
N ASP A 180 -28.19 -2.59 -32.28
CA ASP A 180 -29.58 -2.68 -32.73
C ASP A 180 -29.72 -3.35 -34.11
N ALA A 181 -30.96 -3.50 -34.59
CA ALA A 181 -31.24 -4.16 -35.86
C ALA A 181 -30.66 -3.43 -37.09
N ASP A 182 -30.38 -2.13 -36.96
CA ASP A 182 -29.78 -1.29 -37.98
C ASP A 182 -28.24 -1.28 -37.89
N GLY A 183 -27.67 -2.01 -36.93
CA GLY A 183 -26.24 -2.11 -36.69
C GLY A 183 -25.67 -0.92 -35.92
N ILE A 184 -26.51 -0.12 -35.26
CA ILE A 184 -26.05 1.02 -34.46
C ILE A 184 -25.64 0.52 -33.07
N GLU A 185 -24.38 0.81 -32.73
CA GLU A 185 -23.84 0.57 -31.40
C GLU A 185 -24.40 1.60 -30.41
N SER A 186 -24.86 1.10 -29.26
CA SER A 186 -25.28 1.90 -28.13
C SER A 186 -24.61 1.40 -26.87
N PHE A 187 -24.06 2.34 -26.11
CA PHE A 187 -23.51 2.13 -24.77
C PHE A 187 -24.41 2.78 -23.71
N ALA A 188 -25.61 3.25 -24.08
CA ALA A 188 -26.50 3.89 -23.14
C ALA A 188 -27.16 2.85 -22.21
N PRO A 189 -27.30 3.15 -20.91
CA PRO A 189 -28.01 2.26 -20.01
C PRO A 189 -29.49 2.10 -20.44
N PRO A 190 -30.11 0.92 -20.20
CA PRO A 190 -31.51 0.71 -20.49
C PRO A 190 -32.40 1.79 -19.87
N THR A 191 -33.28 2.38 -20.68
CA THR A 191 -34.24 3.39 -20.20
C THR A 191 -35.34 2.76 -19.33
N ASP A 192 -35.66 1.50 -19.56
CA ASP A 192 -36.59 0.74 -18.72
C ASP A 192 -35.93 0.31 -17.40
N LYS A 193 -36.42 0.89 -16.30
CA LYS A 193 -35.98 0.58 -14.94
C LYS A 193 -36.26 -0.86 -14.51
N ALA A 194 -37.21 -1.56 -15.12
CA ALA A 194 -37.45 -2.97 -14.84
C ALA A 194 -36.33 -3.85 -15.40
N VAL A 195 -35.93 -3.60 -16.66
CA VAL A 195 -34.80 -4.27 -17.31
C VAL A 195 -33.51 -4.03 -16.53
N LEU A 196 -33.22 -2.77 -16.17
CA LEU A 196 -32.01 -2.43 -15.40
C LEU A 196 -31.98 -3.15 -14.03
N ARG A 197 -33.13 -3.30 -13.37
CA ARG A 197 -33.20 -4.01 -12.08
C ARG A 197 -33.00 -5.51 -12.23
N ASP A 198 -33.55 -6.11 -13.29
CA ASP A 198 -33.38 -7.54 -13.54
C ASP A 198 -31.92 -7.86 -13.87
N MET A 199 -31.29 -7.04 -14.71
CA MET A 199 -29.86 -7.12 -15.00
C MET A 199 -29.00 -7.04 -13.74
N VAL A 200 -29.19 -6.02 -12.90
CA VAL A 200 -28.46 -5.88 -11.63
C VAL A 200 -28.71 -7.05 -10.67
N LYS A 201 -29.93 -7.59 -10.64
CA LYS A 201 -30.26 -8.75 -9.81
C LYS A 201 -29.49 -9.99 -10.27
N THR A 202 -29.42 -10.24 -11.57
CA THR A 202 -28.63 -11.34 -12.15
C THR A 202 -27.15 -11.15 -11.84
N GLN A 203 -26.60 -9.96 -12.07
CA GLN A 203 -25.19 -9.68 -11.78
C GLN A 203 -24.84 -9.85 -10.29
N PHE A 204 -25.69 -9.41 -9.36
CA PHE A 204 -25.46 -9.70 -7.94
C PHE A 204 -25.44 -11.20 -7.62
N ALA A 205 -26.19 -12.03 -8.37
CA ALA A 205 -26.24 -13.47 -8.15
C ALA A 205 -25.05 -14.20 -8.77
N GLU A 206 -24.41 -13.60 -9.78
CA GLU A 206 -23.29 -14.18 -10.54
C GLU A 206 -21.93 -13.57 -10.16
N ALA A 207 -21.90 -12.48 -9.41
CA ALA A 207 -20.66 -11.81 -9.03
C ALA A 207 -19.90 -12.61 -7.97
N ASP A 208 -18.68 -13.03 -8.33
CA ASP A 208 -17.73 -13.67 -7.40
C ASP A 208 -16.98 -12.65 -6.53
N ASP A 209 -16.94 -11.37 -6.95
CA ASP A 209 -16.17 -10.29 -6.32
C ASP A 209 -17.06 -9.19 -5.70
N LEU A 210 -18.11 -9.59 -4.97
CA LEU A 210 -18.93 -8.64 -4.23
C LEU A 210 -18.15 -8.06 -3.06
N LEU A 211 -18.14 -6.73 -2.94
CA LEU A 211 -17.51 -6.07 -1.80
C LEU A 211 -18.54 -5.78 -0.72
N LEU A 212 -18.16 -6.01 0.54
CA LEU A 212 -18.88 -5.47 1.69
C LEU A 212 -18.20 -4.17 2.12
N LEU A 213 -18.87 -3.04 1.89
CA LEU A 213 -18.33 -1.72 2.20
C LEU A 213 -19.10 -1.07 3.35
N ALA A 214 -18.42 -0.32 4.20
CA ALA A 214 -19.06 0.57 5.18
C ALA A 214 -18.49 1.98 5.09
N ARG A 215 -19.35 2.95 4.79
CA ARG A 215 -18.94 4.37 4.71
C ARG A 215 -18.40 4.87 6.04
N HIS A 216 -17.37 5.69 6.01
CA HIS A 216 -16.79 6.31 7.20
C HIS A 216 -17.82 7.21 7.91
N ARG A 217 -17.93 7.05 9.23
CA ARG A 217 -18.54 8.05 10.11
C ARG A 217 -17.41 8.91 10.68
N SER A 218 -16.99 9.91 9.91
CA SER A 218 -15.94 10.84 10.37
C SER A 218 -16.47 11.79 11.45
N ALA A 219 -15.70 11.96 12.52
CA ALA A 219 -16.03 12.89 13.60
C ALA A 219 -16.10 14.36 13.12
N ALA A 220 -15.36 14.71 12.06
CA ALA A 220 -15.29 16.07 11.51
C ALA A 220 -16.32 16.34 10.40
N GLY A 221 -17.22 15.39 10.10
CA GLY A 221 -18.24 15.52 9.07
C GLY A 221 -17.74 15.47 7.62
N ARG A 222 -16.43 15.30 7.40
CA ARG A 222 -15.81 15.05 6.08
C ARG A 222 -15.27 13.62 6.03
N PRO A 223 -15.53 12.85 4.95
CA PRO A 223 -14.94 11.53 4.79
C PRO A 223 -13.43 11.53 5.00
N CYS A 224 -12.91 10.49 5.64
CA CYS A 224 -11.47 10.27 5.64
C CYS A 224 -11.04 9.84 4.24
N GLU A 225 -10.06 10.54 3.68
CA GLU A 225 -9.33 10.12 2.49
C GLU A 225 -8.15 9.25 2.96
N GLY A 226 -8.08 8.02 2.49
CA GLY A 226 -7.02 7.08 2.84
C GLY A 226 -7.03 5.85 1.97
N LEU A 227 -6.02 5.01 2.16
CA LEU A 227 -5.80 3.79 1.37
C LEU A 227 -6.00 2.53 2.21
N TRP A 228 -5.77 2.63 3.51
CA TRP A 228 -6.02 1.55 4.44
C TRP A 228 -6.41 2.08 5.82
N ALA A 229 -6.91 1.18 6.66
CA ALA A 229 -7.31 1.48 8.01
C ALA A 229 -6.97 0.35 8.98
N ARG A 230 -6.78 0.72 10.24
CA ARG A 230 -6.59 -0.20 11.37
C ARG A 230 -7.46 0.22 12.53
N ARG A 231 -7.90 -0.75 13.33
CA ARG A 231 -8.62 -0.47 14.57
C ARG A 231 -7.76 0.32 15.54
N ALA A 232 -8.33 1.35 16.15
CA ALA A 232 -7.64 2.26 17.06
C ALA A 232 -7.30 1.63 18.42
N ASP A 233 -7.91 0.50 18.78
CA ASP A 233 -7.63 -0.22 20.03
C ASP A 233 -6.51 -1.26 19.91
N LEU A 234 -5.98 -1.47 18.70
CA LEU A 234 -4.79 -2.29 18.47
C LEU A 234 -3.52 -1.47 18.70
N PRO A 235 -2.36 -2.13 18.96
CA PRO A 235 -1.09 -1.45 18.95
C PRO A 235 -0.89 -0.64 17.66
N PRO A 236 -0.33 0.57 17.75
CA PRO A 236 -0.09 1.41 16.59
C PRO A 236 0.90 0.73 15.65
N ALA A 237 0.60 0.75 14.36
CA ALA A 237 1.54 0.35 13.32
C ALA A 237 2.63 1.41 13.15
N THR A 238 3.80 0.98 12.71
CA THR A 238 4.80 1.89 12.15
C THR A 238 4.38 2.21 10.72
N VAL A 239 4.19 3.49 10.41
CA VAL A 239 3.66 3.94 9.11
C VAL A 239 4.73 4.72 8.37
N PHE A 240 4.84 4.51 7.07
CA PHE A 240 5.77 5.26 6.23
C PHE A 240 5.00 6.19 5.30
N GLY A 241 5.28 7.50 5.40
CA GLY A 241 4.72 8.50 4.52
C GLY A 241 5.54 8.68 3.27
N ARG A 242 4.88 8.65 2.11
CA ARG A 242 5.46 9.01 0.82
C ARG A 242 6.01 10.43 0.86
N ARG A 243 7.22 10.61 0.30
CA ARG A 243 7.86 11.91 0.13
C ARG A 243 8.04 12.23 -1.34
N ASP A 244 7.48 13.36 -1.73
CA ASP A 244 7.74 13.95 -3.03
C ASP A 244 9.03 14.77 -2.96
N ALA A 245 10.04 14.30 -3.67
CA ALA A 245 11.33 14.97 -3.76
C ALA A 245 11.32 16.01 -4.89
N GLY A 246 12.10 17.08 -4.74
CA GLY A 246 12.32 18.01 -5.85
C GLY A 246 13.03 17.32 -7.03
N PRO A 247 12.95 17.83 -8.27
CA PRO A 247 13.50 17.15 -9.45
C PRO A 247 14.97 16.77 -9.34
N ALA A 248 15.81 17.61 -8.73
CA ALA A 248 17.23 17.34 -8.52
C ALA A 248 17.48 16.20 -7.51
N GLU A 249 16.73 16.19 -6.41
CA GLU A 249 16.81 15.15 -5.39
C GLU A 249 16.28 13.81 -5.92
N ALA A 250 15.16 13.83 -6.64
CA ALA A 250 14.62 12.67 -7.32
C ALA A 250 15.61 12.08 -8.33
N ALA A 251 16.29 12.92 -9.12
CA ALA A 251 17.31 12.48 -10.06
C ALA A 251 18.55 11.87 -9.36
N ALA A 252 19.01 12.48 -8.26
CA ALA A 252 20.10 11.96 -7.46
C ALA A 252 19.75 10.60 -6.83
N LEU A 253 18.57 10.48 -6.23
CA LEU A 253 18.05 9.23 -5.66
C LEU A 253 17.95 8.15 -6.75
N LYS A 254 17.37 8.48 -7.91
CA LYS A 254 17.25 7.55 -9.04
C LYS A 254 18.61 7.05 -9.52
N ALA A 255 19.63 7.91 -9.55
CA ALA A 255 20.98 7.51 -9.93
C ALA A 255 21.62 6.55 -8.91
N GLU A 256 21.47 6.83 -7.61
CA GLU A 256 21.95 5.95 -6.53
C GLU A 256 21.24 4.59 -6.57
N VAL A 257 19.91 4.59 -6.70
CA VAL A 257 19.09 3.38 -6.85
C VAL A 257 19.50 2.57 -8.07
N ALA A 258 19.71 3.22 -9.22
CA ALA A 258 20.08 2.53 -10.45
C ALA A 258 21.42 1.78 -10.30
N ALA A 259 22.36 2.29 -9.51
CA ALA A 259 23.60 1.58 -9.20
C ALA A 259 23.35 0.31 -8.37
N VAL A 260 22.49 0.40 -7.35
CA VAL A 260 22.11 -0.75 -6.51
C VAL A 260 21.35 -1.81 -7.33
N VAL A 261 20.41 -1.38 -8.17
CA VAL A 261 19.59 -2.25 -9.03
C VAL A 261 20.47 -3.01 -10.03
N ARG A 262 21.42 -2.33 -10.70
CA ARG A 262 22.33 -2.97 -11.66
C ARG A 262 23.22 -4.04 -11.02
N ALA A 263 23.48 -3.96 -9.72
CA ALA A 263 24.25 -4.95 -8.98
C ALA A 263 23.41 -6.18 -8.59
N GLN A 264 22.08 -6.16 -8.78
CA GLN A 264 21.22 -7.29 -8.46
C GLN A 264 21.21 -8.35 -9.57
N PRO A 265 21.20 -9.65 -9.23
CA PRO A 265 21.16 -10.72 -10.23
C PRO A 265 19.88 -10.67 -11.08
N GLU A 266 18.75 -10.27 -10.51
CA GLU A 266 17.46 -10.17 -11.21
C GLU A 266 17.49 -9.12 -12.34
N PHE A 267 18.33 -8.09 -12.22
CA PHE A 267 18.50 -7.10 -13.28
C PHE A 267 19.14 -7.71 -14.54
N ALA A 268 20.12 -8.60 -14.36
CA ALA A 268 20.77 -9.28 -15.48
C ALA A 268 19.82 -10.29 -16.15
N VAL A 269 18.96 -10.96 -15.37
CA VAL A 269 17.89 -11.82 -15.91
C VAL A 269 16.93 -11.02 -16.77
N LEU A 270 16.43 -9.89 -16.24
CA LEU A 270 15.50 -9.02 -16.95
C LEU A 270 16.10 -8.41 -18.24
N ALA A 271 17.39 -8.07 -18.21
CA ALA A 271 18.11 -7.63 -19.41
C ALA A 271 18.18 -8.72 -20.49
N GLY A 272 18.34 -9.99 -20.08
CA GLY A 272 18.29 -11.15 -20.96
C GLY A 272 16.90 -11.33 -21.59
N GLU A 273 15.84 -11.26 -20.78
CA GLU A 273 14.45 -11.31 -21.26
C GLU A 273 14.15 -10.19 -22.26
N TYR A 274 14.65 -8.98 -22.03
CA TYR A 274 14.50 -7.87 -22.98
C TYR A 274 15.21 -8.15 -24.31
N ALA A 275 16.42 -8.72 -24.26
CA ALA A 275 17.15 -9.10 -25.47
C ALA A 275 16.44 -10.20 -26.25
N GLU A 276 15.86 -11.20 -25.57
CA GLU A 276 15.04 -12.27 -26.18
C GLU A 276 13.78 -11.71 -26.81
N TYR A 277 13.10 -10.77 -26.14
CA TYR A 277 11.94 -10.06 -26.67
C TYR A 277 12.25 -9.31 -27.99
N LEU A 278 13.43 -8.69 -28.10
CA LEU A 278 13.86 -7.98 -29.31
C LEU A 278 14.38 -8.91 -30.43
N ALA A 279 14.79 -10.14 -30.11
CA ALA A 279 15.42 -11.06 -31.06
C ALA A 279 14.58 -11.41 -32.31
N PRO A 280 13.25 -11.65 -32.23
CA PRO A 280 12.44 -11.98 -33.39
C PRO A 280 12.00 -10.76 -34.22
N MET A 281 12.28 -9.53 -33.77
CA MET A 281 11.83 -8.32 -34.44
C MET A 281 12.68 -7.97 -35.65
N ASP A 282 12.04 -7.48 -36.72
CA ASP A 282 12.76 -6.91 -37.86
C ASP A 282 13.46 -5.58 -37.51
N THR A 283 14.35 -5.13 -38.38
CA THR A 283 15.15 -3.91 -38.18
C THR A 283 14.30 -2.65 -38.03
N GLU A 284 13.15 -2.58 -38.71
CA GLU A 284 12.27 -1.41 -38.69
C GLU A 284 11.57 -1.31 -37.34
N ARG A 285 10.89 -2.38 -36.89
CA ARG A 285 10.24 -2.44 -35.57
C ARG A 285 11.23 -2.28 -34.42
N ARG A 286 12.45 -2.80 -34.57
CA ARG A 286 13.51 -2.66 -33.57
C ARG A 286 14.07 -1.23 -33.47
N ALA A 287 14.07 -0.46 -34.55
CA ALA A 287 14.61 0.91 -34.56
C ALA A 287 13.81 1.86 -33.67
N ASP A 288 12.52 1.57 -33.45
CA ASP A 288 11.62 2.37 -32.61
C ASP A 288 11.71 2.01 -31.11
N LEU A 289 12.42 0.93 -30.76
CA LEU A 289 12.54 0.47 -29.38
C LEU A 289 13.86 0.96 -28.73
N PRO A 290 13.82 1.40 -27.47
CA PRO A 290 15.00 1.92 -26.79
C PRO A 290 16.06 0.84 -26.56
N ALA A 291 17.33 1.25 -26.49
CA ALA A 291 18.36 0.37 -25.94
C ALA A 291 18.07 0.05 -24.46
N TRP A 292 18.61 -1.04 -23.94
CA TRP A 292 18.34 -1.48 -22.56
C TRP A 292 18.61 -0.39 -21.51
N ASP A 293 19.73 0.34 -21.60
CA ASP A 293 20.02 1.41 -20.65
C ASP A 293 19.05 2.59 -20.75
N ASP A 294 18.59 2.92 -21.97
CA ASP A 294 17.58 3.97 -22.19
C ASP A 294 16.21 3.52 -21.68
N PHE A 295 15.86 2.25 -21.89
CA PHE A 295 14.66 1.62 -21.33
C PHE A 295 14.66 1.72 -19.80
N VAL A 296 15.76 1.36 -19.15
CA VAL A 296 15.90 1.44 -17.69
C VAL A 296 15.82 2.89 -17.23
N ALA A 297 16.50 3.81 -17.90
CA ALA A 297 16.47 5.23 -17.55
C ALA A 297 15.05 5.82 -17.63
N ALA A 298 14.26 5.41 -18.63
CA ALA A 298 12.88 5.85 -18.81
C ALA A 298 11.90 5.19 -17.81
N ASN A 299 12.07 3.89 -17.53
CA ASN A 299 11.07 3.09 -16.83
C ASN A 299 11.38 2.80 -15.36
N LEU A 300 12.59 3.11 -14.87
CA LEU A 300 12.92 3.00 -13.45
C LEU A 300 12.19 4.09 -12.65
N LYS A 301 11.25 3.67 -11.81
CA LYS A 301 10.52 4.50 -10.85
C LYS A 301 11.07 4.27 -9.45
N THR A 302 11.16 5.35 -8.68
CA THR A 302 11.63 5.33 -7.30
C THR A 302 10.76 6.21 -6.45
N VAL A 303 10.32 5.71 -5.28
CA VAL A 303 9.55 6.49 -4.31
C VAL A 303 10.20 6.37 -2.94
N ALA A 304 10.42 7.52 -2.28
CA ALA A 304 10.94 7.56 -0.93
C ALA A 304 9.79 7.54 0.09
N TRP A 305 9.96 6.73 1.13
CA TRP A 305 9.00 6.48 2.20
C TRP A 305 9.69 6.73 3.53
N HIS A 306 9.20 7.70 4.30
CA HIS A 306 9.81 8.08 5.57
C HIS A 306 8.91 7.66 6.71
N GLU A 307 9.48 6.99 7.69
CA GLU A 307 8.78 6.59 8.90
C GLU A 307 8.19 7.82 9.62
N ILE A 308 6.90 7.76 9.95
CA ILE A 308 6.20 8.82 10.66
C ILE A 308 6.58 8.77 12.14
N GLY A 309 7.34 9.76 12.60
CA GLY A 309 7.82 9.84 13.99
C GLY A 309 9.05 8.99 14.28
N GLY A 310 9.63 8.35 13.27
CA GLY A 310 10.86 7.56 13.38
C GLY A 310 11.97 8.05 12.45
N SER A 311 12.99 7.21 12.26
CA SER A 311 14.19 7.55 11.50
C SER A 311 14.40 6.69 10.26
N ARG A 312 13.61 5.63 10.08
CA ARG A 312 13.77 4.72 8.94
C ARG A 312 13.34 5.41 7.64
N GLN A 313 14.11 5.14 6.60
CA GLN A 313 13.83 5.61 5.24
C GLN A 313 13.88 4.42 4.30
N ILE A 314 12.75 4.13 3.68
CA ILE A 314 12.59 3.06 2.70
C ILE A 314 12.47 3.70 1.31
N VAL A 315 13.05 3.07 0.31
CA VAL A 315 12.91 3.45 -1.09
C VAL A 315 12.31 2.26 -1.82
N SER A 316 11.11 2.45 -2.38
CA SER A 316 10.55 1.47 -3.31
C SER A 316 11.07 1.73 -4.70
N VAL A 317 11.35 0.63 -5.40
CA VAL A 317 11.93 0.63 -6.73
C VAL A 317 11.06 -0.24 -7.62
N GLU A 318 10.66 0.31 -8.76
CA GLU A 318 9.93 -0.42 -9.79
C GLU A 318 10.62 -0.20 -11.13
N LEU A 319 10.82 -1.26 -11.89
CA LEU A 319 11.22 -1.20 -13.29
C LEU A 319 10.20 -2.01 -14.08
N GLN A 320 9.33 -1.31 -14.82
CA GLN A 320 8.29 -1.90 -15.66
C GLN A 320 7.88 -0.88 -16.72
N LEU A 321 7.36 -1.35 -17.86
CA LEU A 321 6.70 -0.47 -18.82
C LEU A 321 5.49 0.21 -18.18
N ILE A 322 5.40 1.53 -18.36
CA ILE A 322 4.43 2.38 -17.69
C ILE A 322 3.03 2.25 -18.29
N ASP A 323 2.92 1.87 -19.57
CA ASP A 323 1.66 1.64 -20.26
C ASP A 323 1.38 0.14 -20.36
N ARG A 324 0.66 -0.40 -19.38
CA ARG A 324 0.10 -1.74 -19.45
C ARG A 324 -1.14 -1.75 -20.34
N MET A 325 -0.96 -1.62 -21.65
CA MET A 325 -2.02 -2.05 -22.56
C MET A 325 -2.00 -3.57 -22.57
N ALA A 326 -2.96 -4.22 -21.90
CA ALA A 326 -3.01 -5.67 -21.72
C ALA A 326 -3.11 -6.46 -23.05
N CYS A 327 -3.30 -5.76 -24.16
CA CYS A 327 -3.35 -6.31 -25.52
C CYS A 327 -2.15 -5.91 -26.40
N SER A 328 -1.07 -5.39 -25.83
CA SER A 328 0.12 -5.03 -26.61
C SER A 328 1.13 -6.20 -26.68
N ASP A 329 1.82 -6.31 -27.81
CA ASP A 329 3.02 -7.15 -27.95
C ASP A 329 4.23 -6.51 -27.23
N GLU A 330 4.02 -5.72 -26.17
CA GLU A 330 5.11 -5.02 -25.50
C GLU A 330 5.86 -5.91 -24.51
N PHE A 331 7.05 -5.46 -24.11
CA PHE A 331 7.87 -6.20 -23.15
C PHE A 331 7.21 -6.22 -21.77
N GLY A 332 6.77 -7.40 -21.31
CA GLY A 332 6.09 -7.56 -20.02
C GLY A 332 7.00 -7.75 -18.80
N GLY A 333 8.32 -7.72 -18.96
CA GLY A 333 9.26 -7.96 -17.86
C GLY A 333 9.20 -6.86 -16.80
N SER A 334 9.33 -7.25 -15.53
CA SER A 334 9.30 -6.31 -14.42
C SER A 334 10.21 -6.70 -13.25
N LEU A 335 10.60 -5.69 -12.47
CA LEU A 335 11.39 -5.85 -11.25
C LEU A 335 10.83 -4.90 -10.19
N ALA A 336 10.69 -5.40 -8.95
CA ALA A 336 10.32 -4.58 -7.80
C ALA A 336 11.22 -4.89 -6.60
N LEU A 337 11.76 -3.85 -5.95
CA LEU A 337 12.66 -3.98 -4.80
C LEU A 337 12.30 -2.95 -3.72
N LEU A 338 12.68 -3.26 -2.48
CA LEU A 338 12.71 -2.31 -1.39
C LEU A 338 14.14 -2.15 -0.90
N LEU A 339 14.55 -0.91 -0.75
CA LEU A 339 15.85 -0.54 -0.22
C LEU A 339 15.63 0.26 1.08
N GLU A 340 16.49 0.09 2.07
CA GLU A 340 16.51 0.93 3.26
C GLU A 340 17.80 1.75 3.28
N ARG A 341 17.69 3.03 3.64
CA ARG A 341 18.88 3.85 3.88
C ARG A 341 19.45 3.55 5.26
N ARG A 342 20.63 2.94 5.30
CA ARG A 342 21.39 2.62 6.52
C ARG A 342 22.76 3.25 6.42
N ASP A 343 23.14 4.05 7.42
CA ASP A 343 24.45 4.74 7.48
C ASP A 343 24.78 5.53 6.20
N GLY A 344 23.76 6.15 5.61
CA GLY A 344 23.87 6.93 4.38
C GLY A 344 23.90 6.11 3.09
N GLN A 345 23.87 4.79 3.14
CA GLN A 345 23.87 3.90 1.97
C GLN A 345 22.51 3.22 1.77
N LEU A 346 22.12 3.00 0.52
CA LEU A 346 20.96 2.17 0.19
C LEU A 346 21.32 0.69 0.24
N VAL A 347 20.62 -0.06 1.08
CA VAL A 347 20.79 -1.51 1.26
C VAL A 347 19.49 -2.21 0.90
N ARG A 348 19.56 -3.26 0.09
CA ARG A 348 18.39 -4.09 -0.23
C ARG A 348 17.84 -4.75 1.02
N LEU A 349 16.53 -4.63 1.22
CA LEU A 349 15.82 -5.40 2.23
C LEU A 349 15.71 -6.86 1.80
N GLY A 350 15.73 -7.78 2.77
CA GLY A 350 15.58 -9.23 2.53
C GLY A 350 14.18 -9.68 2.11
N GLN A 351 13.30 -8.74 1.78
CA GLN A 351 11.92 -8.97 1.36
C GLN A 351 11.72 -8.49 -0.09
N PRO A 352 10.77 -9.06 -0.84
CA PRO A 352 10.46 -8.58 -2.19
C PRO A 352 9.89 -7.15 -2.16
N GLY A 353 10.04 -6.42 -3.26
CA GLY A 353 9.28 -5.19 -3.47
C GLY A 353 7.95 -5.46 -4.18
N TRP A 354 7.18 -4.39 -4.37
CA TRP A 354 5.89 -4.45 -5.03
C TRP A 354 5.77 -3.40 -6.14
N LEU A 355 5.07 -3.76 -7.21
CA LEU A 355 4.67 -2.84 -8.26
C LEU A 355 3.41 -2.07 -7.83
N GLY A 356 3.30 -0.82 -8.23
CA GLY A 356 2.15 0.02 -7.88
C GLY A 356 2.05 0.30 -6.38
N LEU A 357 3.18 0.43 -5.67
CA LEU A 357 3.13 0.64 -4.22
C LEU A 357 2.45 1.98 -3.87
N ALA A 358 1.32 1.89 -3.16
CA ALA A 358 0.47 3.02 -2.82
C ALA A 358 0.56 3.41 -1.33
N ALA A 359 0.78 2.45 -0.43
CA ALA A 359 1.05 2.68 0.99
C ALA A 359 2.02 1.63 1.53
N LEU A 360 2.75 1.99 2.59
CA LEU A 360 3.76 1.14 3.23
C LEU A 360 3.65 1.26 4.76
N MET A 361 3.65 0.14 5.45
CA MET A 361 3.60 0.07 6.90
C MET A 361 4.35 -1.16 7.43
N ASP A 362 4.52 -1.21 8.75
CA ASP A 362 5.02 -2.33 9.54
C ASP A 362 4.00 -2.49 10.68
N LEU A 363 3.07 -3.42 10.50
CA LEU A 363 1.84 -3.55 11.29
C LEU A 363 2.11 -4.03 12.72
N GLU A 364 3.15 -4.86 12.90
CA GLU A 364 3.49 -5.48 14.18
C GLU A 364 4.74 -4.86 14.82
N GLY A 365 5.49 -4.04 14.08
CA GLY A 365 6.76 -3.45 14.54
C GLY A 365 7.91 -4.46 14.53
N ASP A 366 7.82 -5.50 13.69
CA ASP A 366 8.80 -6.59 13.61
C ASP A 366 9.86 -6.38 12.52
N GLY A 367 9.72 -5.31 11.73
CA GLY A 367 10.61 -4.93 10.65
C GLY A 367 10.22 -5.54 9.29
N VAL A 368 9.23 -6.45 9.24
CA VAL A 368 8.61 -6.92 8.01
C VAL A 368 7.64 -5.84 7.54
N LEU A 369 7.68 -5.51 6.24
CA LEU A 369 6.81 -4.46 5.72
C LEU A 369 5.55 -5.07 5.09
N GLU A 370 4.44 -4.38 5.29
CA GLU A 370 3.17 -4.57 4.61
C GLU A 370 2.87 -3.40 3.69
N ALA A 371 2.00 -3.64 2.73
CA ALA A 371 1.76 -2.70 1.66
C ALA A 371 0.30 -2.67 1.21
N VAL A 372 -0.11 -1.50 0.71
CA VAL A 372 -1.21 -1.40 -0.26
C VAL A 372 -0.59 -1.19 -1.62
N THR A 373 -0.95 -2.03 -2.59
CA THR A 373 -0.61 -1.85 -4.00
C THR A 373 -1.86 -1.47 -4.78
N ASP A 374 -1.71 -0.57 -5.73
CA ASP A 374 -2.76 -0.15 -6.66
C ASP A 374 -2.14 0.00 -8.05
N ASP A 375 -2.58 -0.82 -9.00
CA ASP A 375 -2.14 -0.76 -10.40
C ASP A 375 -3.19 -0.17 -11.35
N GLY A 376 -4.25 0.43 -10.78
CA GLY A 376 -5.36 1.03 -11.51
C GLY A 376 -6.51 0.07 -11.79
N PHE A 377 -6.27 -1.24 -11.77
CA PHE A 377 -7.30 -2.26 -11.97
C PHE A 377 -7.56 -3.06 -10.70
N GLU A 378 -6.50 -3.36 -9.95
CA GLU A 378 -6.53 -4.12 -8.71
C GLU A 378 -5.91 -3.29 -7.58
N THR A 379 -6.64 -3.20 -6.46
CA THR A 379 -6.10 -2.69 -5.20
C THR A 379 -5.95 -3.85 -4.23
N VAL A 380 -4.73 -4.07 -3.71
CA VAL A 380 -4.41 -5.21 -2.85
C VAL A 380 -3.72 -4.74 -1.57
N LEU A 381 -4.22 -5.19 -0.44
CA LEU A 381 -3.54 -5.16 0.85
C LEU A 381 -2.73 -6.45 1.01
N ARG A 382 -1.43 -6.30 1.22
CA ARG A 382 -0.46 -7.38 1.41
C ARG A 382 0.02 -7.34 2.84
N THR A 383 -0.33 -8.37 3.61
CA THR A 383 0.08 -8.52 5.02
C THR A 383 0.84 -9.81 5.23
N HIS A 384 1.55 -9.94 6.36
CA HIS A 384 2.12 -11.21 6.78
C HIS A 384 1.35 -11.75 7.98
N ASP A 385 1.24 -13.08 8.07
CA ASP A 385 0.79 -13.72 9.30
C ASP A 385 1.97 -13.92 10.27
N PRO A 386 1.71 -14.29 11.54
CA PRO A 386 2.78 -14.55 12.51
C PRO A 386 3.76 -15.69 12.14
N ASN A 387 3.45 -16.49 11.11
CA ASN A 387 4.34 -17.50 10.57
C ASN A 387 5.16 -16.99 9.37
N GLY A 388 5.02 -15.71 9.01
CA GLY A 388 5.67 -15.07 7.87
C GLY A 388 5.03 -15.39 6.53
N VAL A 389 3.82 -15.95 6.49
CA VAL A 389 3.11 -16.24 5.24
C VAL A 389 2.42 -14.97 4.75
N GLU A 390 2.76 -14.53 3.52
CA GLU A 390 2.09 -13.40 2.88
C GLU A 390 0.61 -13.74 2.64
N ARG A 391 -0.25 -12.80 3.01
CA ARG A 391 -1.67 -12.79 2.80
C ARG A 391 -2.04 -11.62 1.91
N ARG A 392 -2.92 -11.89 0.96
CA ARG A 392 -3.41 -10.91 0.00
C ARG A 392 -4.90 -10.78 0.17
N ASP A 393 -5.35 -9.56 0.40
CA ASP A 393 -6.76 -9.20 0.44
C ASP A 393 -6.95 -8.01 -0.49
N GLY A 394 -7.72 -8.16 -1.56
CA GLY A 394 -7.78 -7.19 -2.63
C GLY A 394 -9.10 -7.20 -3.35
N TYR A 395 -9.36 -6.12 -4.08
CA TYR A 395 -10.49 -6.04 -4.98
C TYR A 395 -10.03 -5.50 -6.33
N SER A 396 -10.70 -5.93 -7.39
CA SER A 396 -10.64 -5.28 -8.69
C SER A 396 -11.99 -4.67 -9.02
N VAL A 397 -12.01 -3.69 -9.92
CA VAL A 397 -13.27 -3.24 -10.53
C VAL A 397 -13.37 -3.90 -11.89
N PRO A 398 -14.27 -4.89 -12.08
CA PRO A 398 -14.38 -5.59 -13.35
C PRO A 398 -14.60 -4.62 -14.52
N TYR A 399 -13.71 -4.71 -15.51
CA TYR A 399 -13.88 -4.04 -16.80
C TYR A 399 -14.61 -4.99 -17.75
N ILE A 400 -15.76 -4.57 -18.25
CA ILE A 400 -16.54 -5.27 -19.26
C ILE A 400 -16.14 -4.71 -20.62
N GLY A 401 -15.70 -5.54 -21.55
CA GLY A 401 -15.19 -5.12 -22.87
C GLY A 401 -13.79 -5.62 -23.14
N CYS A 402 -13.17 -5.16 -24.22
CA CYS A 402 -11.75 -5.42 -24.47
C CYS A 402 -10.92 -4.33 -23.79
N PRO A 403 -10.18 -4.64 -22.70
CA PRO A 403 -9.23 -3.70 -22.10
C PRO A 403 -7.99 -3.64 -23.01
N CYS A 404 -8.09 -2.90 -24.12
CA CYS A 404 -6.93 -2.56 -24.95
C CYS A 404 -6.25 -1.33 -24.38
#